data_AF-A0A7Y8LN25-F1
#
_entry.id   AF-A0A7Y8LN25-F1
#
_cell.length_a   1.000
_cell.length_b   1.000
_cell.length_c   1.000
_cell.angle_alpha   90.00
_cell.angle_beta   90.00
_cell.angle_gamma   90.00
#
_symmetry.space_group_name_H-M   'P 1'
#
loop_
_entity.id
_entity.type
_entity.pdbx_description
1 polymer ?
#
loop_
_entity_poly.entity_id
_entity_poly.type
_entity_poly.pdbx_seq_one_letter_code
_entity_poly.pdbx_strand_id
1 'polypeptide(L)'
;MNNLLFAFFVCVVFSIQLYSQGKIISKQEADDLFGTVLISKEIPTSTLFLLTESSAEIIMFKILGNDVYILGKNRKVLLPTGGTVNETDTFSVYSTNLFRELLLKGNMPSAFVEQRNEVLTITCGNYTLEFAILCPPICF
;
A
#
# COMPACT_ATOMS: atom_id res chain seq x y z
N MET A 1 -44.37 19.40 17.81
CA MET A 1 -43.65 18.12 17.98
C MET A 1 -43.50 17.47 16.62
N ASN A 2 -42.32 16.94 16.29
CA ASN A 2 -42.05 15.95 15.23
C ASN A 2 -41.31 16.29 13.93
N ASN A 3 -40.70 17.47 13.73
CA ASN A 3 -39.85 17.66 12.52
C ASN A 3 -38.37 17.98 12.78
N LEU A 4 -37.95 18.17 14.04
CA LEU A 4 -36.55 18.49 14.35
C LEU A 4 -35.68 17.25 14.69
N LEU A 5 -36.30 16.11 15.00
CA LEU A 5 -35.60 14.88 15.36
C LEU A 5 -35.21 14.03 14.13
N PHE A 6 -35.81 14.27 12.96
CA PHE A 6 -35.52 13.51 11.75
C PHE A 6 -34.29 14.04 10.98
N ALA A 7 -33.96 15.32 11.15
CA ALA A 7 -32.80 15.94 10.51
C ALA A 7 -31.46 15.53 11.16
N PHE A 8 -31.49 15.05 12.41
CA PHE A 8 -30.29 14.60 13.11
C PHE A 8 -29.90 13.14 12.79
N PHE A 9 -30.79 12.39 12.14
CA PHE A 9 -30.56 10.97 11.85
C PHE A 9 -29.83 10.72 10.52
N VAL A 10 -29.83 11.70 9.61
CA VAL A 10 -29.20 11.56 8.28
C VAL A 10 -27.72 11.98 8.28
N CYS A 11 -27.28 12.80 9.23
CA CYS A 11 -25.88 13.24 9.32
C CYS A 11 -24.94 12.28 10.06
N VAL A 12 -25.46 11.22 10.70
CA VAL A 12 -24.65 10.32 11.55
C VAL A 12 -24.29 8.99 10.85
N VAL A 13 -24.81 8.73 9.65
CA VAL A 13 -24.56 7.44 8.95
C VAL A 13 -23.41 7.51 7.93
N PHE A 14 -22.90 8.70 7.63
CA PHE A 14 -21.56 8.83 7.04
C PHE A 14 -20.50 8.79 8.16
N SER A 15 -20.53 7.72 8.93
CA SER A 15 -19.31 7.18 9.54
C SER A 15 -18.41 6.86 8.36
N ILE A 16 -17.57 7.84 8.01
CA ILE A 16 -16.52 7.74 7.01
C ILE A 16 -15.80 6.45 7.38
N GLN A 17 -16.01 5.37 6.62
CA GLN A 17 -15.09 4.25 6.70
C GLN A 17 -13.75 4.90 6.36
N LEU A 18 -12.84 4.97 7.33
CA LEU A 18 -11.45 5.33 7.10
C LEU A 18 -10.97 4.31 6.07
N TYR A 19 -11.08 4.68 4.79
CA TYR A 19 -10.89 3.77 3.68
C TYR A 19 -9.51 3.16 3.84
N SER A 20 -9.45 1.84 3.94
CA SER A 20 -8.17 1.14 3.89
C SER A 20 -7.45 1.59 2.63
N GLN A 21 -6.24 2.11 2.75
CA GLN A 21 -5.48 2.67 1.65
C GLN A 21 -5.02 1.52 0.75
N GLY A 22 -5.50 1.53 -0.49
CA GLY A 22 -5.26 0.48 -1.49
C GLY A 22 -6.46 -0.44 -1.74
N LYS A 23 -6.35 -1.25 -2.79
CA LYS A 23 -7.30 -2.28 -3.19
C LYS A 23 -6.55 -3.47 -3.78
N ILE A 24 -6.93 -4.68 -3.36
CA ILE A 24 -6.44 -5.92 -3.95
C ILE A 24 -7.31 -6.27 -5.15
N ILE A 25 -6.68 -6.38 -6.31
CA ILE A 25 -7.27 -6.75 -7.60
C ILE A 25 -6.58 -8.00 -8.15
N SER A 26 -7.12 -8.57 -9.22
CA SER A 26 -6.42 -9.66 -9.93
C SER A 26 -5.23 -9.12 -10.73
N LYS A 27 -4.24 -9.98 -11.00
CA LYS A 27 -3.10 -9.61 -11.85
C LYS A 27 -3.56 -9.17 -13.26
N GLN A 28 -4.54 -9.86 -13.84
CA GLN A 28 -5.10 -9.50 -15.15
C GLN A 28 -5.76 -8.12 -15.11
N GLU A 29 -6.57 -7.84 -14.08
CA GLU A 29 -7.19 -6.53 -13.90
C GLU A 29 -6.12 -5.42 -13.74
N ALA A 30 -5.01 -5.71 -13.06
CA ALA A 30 -3.89 -4.77 -12.96
C ALA A 30 -3.20 -4.53 -14.31
N ASP A 31 -3.01 -5.57 -15.13
CA ASP A 31 -2.46 -5.45 -16.49
C ASP A 31 -3.39 -4.59 -17.37
N ASP A 32 -4.71 -4.79 -17.27
CA ASP A 32 -5.72 -4.05 -18.04
C ASP A 32 -5.81 -2.57 -17.61
N LEU A 33 -5.70 -2.28 -16.31
CA LEU A 33 -5.82 -0.92 -15.77
C LEU A 33 -4.53 -0.10 -15.88
N PHE A 34 -3.37 -0.74 -15.67
CA PHE A 34 -2.10 -0.03 -15.45
C PHE A 34 -1.02 -0.38 -16.48
N GLY A 35 -1.33 -1.29 -17.41
CA GLY A 35 -0.37 -1.81 -18.38
C GLY A 35 0.58 -2.84 -17.78
N THR A 36 1.47 -3.38 -18.62
CA THR A 36 2.42 -4.43 -18.24
C THR A 36 3.49 -3.94 -17.26
N VAL A 37 4.09 -4.87 -16.52
CA VAL A 37 5.20 -4.59 -15.60
C VAL A 37 6.46 -4.18 -16.36
N LEU A 38 7.06 -3.05 -15.97
CA LEU A 38 8.31 -2.51 -16.53
C LEU A 38 9.53 -2.87 -15.68
N ILE A 39 9.37 -2.84 -14.35
CA ILE A 39 10.39 -3.24 -13.37
C ILE A 39 9.72 -4.15 -12.35
N SER A 40 10.37 -5.25 -11.97
CA SER A 40 9.89 -6.15 -10.93
C SER A 40 11.02 -6.45 -9.94
N LYS A 41 10.74 -6.27 -8.65
CA LYS A 41 11.67 -6.51 -7.55
C LYS A 41 11.11 -7.54 -6.60
N GLU A 42 11.71 -8.72 -6.60
CA GLU A 42 11.33 -9.82 -5.74
C GLU A 42 11.76 -9.56 -4.30
N ILE A 43 10.85 -9.80 -3.35
CA ILE A 43 11.11 -9.76 -1.92
C ILE A 43 10.48 -11.00 -1.28
N PRO A 44 11.22 -11.73 -0.42
CA PRO A 44 10.67 -12.86 0.32
C PRO A 44 9.46 -12.43 1.16
N THR A 45 8.37 -13.19 1.05
CA THR A 45 7.12 -12.93 1.80
C THR A 45 7.34 -13.00 3.31
N SER A 46 8.27 -13.85 3.78
CA SER A 46 8.67 -13.91 5.19
C SER A 46 9.25 -12.59 5.70
N THR A 47 10.12 -11.95 4.92
CA THR A 47 10.65 -10.61 5.22
C THR A 47 9.52 -9.60 5.28
N LEU A 48 8.63 -9.61 4.29
CA LEU A 48 7.51 -8.66 4.23
C LEU A 48 6.54 -8.80 5.42
N PHE A 49 6.25 -10.02 5.89
CA PHE A 49 5.46 -10.23 7.10
C PHE A 49 6.10 -9.59 8.34
N LEU A 50 7.42 -9.75 8.54
CA LEU A 50 8.14 -9.09 9.64
C LEU A 50 8.05 -7.56 9.58
N LEU A 51 8.07 -6.99 8.36
CA LEU A 51 7.90 -5.55 8.18
C LEU A 51 6.48 -5.09 8.55
N THR A 52 5.46 -5.91 8.32
CA THR A 52 4.09 -5.58 8.74
C THR A 52 3.93 -5.53 10.25
N GLU A 53 4.68 -6.34 11.00
CA GLU A 53 4.69 -6.31 12.48
C GLU A 53 5.37 -5.04 13.01
N SER A 54 6.31 -4.50 12.24
CA SER A 54 7.09 -3.31 12.61
C SER A 54 6.43 -1.98 12.20
N SER A 55 5.32 -2.03 11.45
CA SER A 55 4.62 -0.86 10.92
C SER A 55 3.12 -0.91 11.16
N ALA A 56 2.67 -0.29 12.25
CA ALA A 56 1.24 -0.16 12.51
C ALA A 56 0.57 0.80 11.51
N GLU A 57 -0.64 0.45 11.07
CA GLU A 57 -1.56 1.24 10.23
C GLU A 57 -1.18 1.34 8.75
N ILE A 58 0.03 1.81 8.43
CA ILE A 58 0.45 2.07 7.04
C ILE A 58 1.82 1.50 6.72
N ILE A 59 2.06 1.24 5.45
CA ILE A 59 3.35 0.83 4.89
C ILE A 59 3.55 1.54 3.56
N MET A 60 4.77 2.00 3.29
CA MET A 60 5.10 2.83 2.14
C MET A 60 6.16 2.15 1.27
N PHE A 61 6.02 2.24 -0.05
CA PHE A 61 6.93 1.61 -1.01
C PHE A 61 7.44 2.61 -2.04
N LYS A 62 8.69 2.42 -2.45
CA LYS A 62 9.29 3.09 -3.62
C LYS A 62 10.38 2.22 -4.22
N ILE A 63 10.56 2.30 -5.53
CA ILE A 63 11.76 1.81 -6.21
C ILE A 63 12.67 3.02 -6.45
N LEU A 64 13.89 2.97 -5.93
CA LEU A 64 14.93 3.98 -6.14
C LEU A 64 16.11 3.32 -6.84
N GLY A 65 16.35 3.67 -8.09
CA GLY A 65 17.35 3.01 -8.92
C GLY A 65 17.03 1.52 -9.07
N ASN A 66 17.87 0.66 -8.49
CA ASN A 66 17.71 -0.79 -8.57
C ASN A 66 17.14 -1.41 -7.29
N ASP A 67 16.86 -0.62 -6.26
CA ASP A 67 16.52 -1.09 -4.92
C ASP A 67 15.09 -0.71 -4.52
N VAL A 68 14.50 -1.52 -3.64
CA VAL A 68 13.20 -1.23 -3.02
C VAL A 68 13.41 -0.62 -1.66
N TYR A 69 12.74 0.50 -1.43
CA TYR A 69 12.64 1.15 -0.14
C TYR A 69 11.25 0.90 0.44
N ILE A 70 11.23 0.42 1.67
CA ILE A 70 10.00 0.17 2.43
C ILE A 70 10.08 0.96 3.73
N LEU A 71 9.05 1.78 3.97
CA LEU A 71 8.97 2.65 5.13
C LEU A 71 7.69 2.35 5.90
N GLY A 72 7.72 2.64 7.19
CA GLY A 72 6.54 2.66 8.03
C GLY A 72 6.01 4.07 8.28
N LYS A 73 5.18 4.19 9.32
CA LYS A 73 4.68 5.47 9.82
C LYS A 73 5.81 6.48 10.05
N ASN A 74 5.52 7.76 9.84
CA ASN A 74 6.48 8.86 9.93
C ASN A 74 7.72 8.69 9.03
N ARG A 75 7.58 7.98 7.90
CA ARG A 75 8.66 7.71 6.95
C ARG A 75 9.87 7.00 7.59
N LYS A 76 9.64 6.21 8.65
CA LYS A 76 10.69 5.39 9.27
C LYS A 76 11.13 4.31 8.28
N VAL A 77 12.39 4.32 7.88
CA VAL A 77 12.95 3.29 6.97
C VAL A 77 12.95 1.92 7.65
N LEU A 78 12.34 0.95 6.98
CA LEU A 78 12.28 -0.45 7.39
C LEU A 78 13.13 -1.34 6.48
N LEU A 79 13.20 -0.99 5.19
CA LEU A 79 14.05 -1.63 4.20
C LEU A 79 14.66 -0.57 3.27
N PRO A 80 15.97 -0.64 2.94
CA PRO A 80 16.97 -1.47 3.60
C PRO A 80 17.19 -1.03 5.06
N THR A 81 17.56 -1.95 5.95
CA THR A 81 17.86 -1.63 7.35
C THR A 81 19.00 -0.62 7.43
N GLY A 82 18.78 0.48 8.15
CA GLY A 82 19.76 1.58 8.25
C GLY A 82 19.86 2.46 7.00
N GLY A 83 18.99 2.23 6.00
CA GLY A 83 18.89 3.07 4.82
C GLY A 83 18.43 4.49 5.15
N THR A 84 18.70 5.41 4.22
CA THR A 84 18.21 6.79 4.27
C THR A 84 17.44 7.07 2.98
N VAL A 85 16.47 7.97 3.06
CA VAL A 85 15.65 8.41 1.92
C VAL A 85 15.70 9.92 1.85
N ASN A 86 15.49 10.50 0.67
CA ASN A 86 15.36 11.94 0.58
C ASN A 86 14.02 12.36 1.21
N GLU A 87 14.03 13.44 1.99
CA GLU A 87 12.80 14.02 2.52
C GLU A 87 11.86 14.42 1.38
N THR A 88 12.39 14.82 0.21
CA THR A 88 11.59 15.21 -0.95
C THR A 88 10.94 14.05 -1.70
N ASP A 89 11.24 12.80 -1.36
CA ASP A 89 10.74 11.64 -2.10
C ASP A 89 9.25 11.38 -1.88
N THR A 90 8.51 11.14 -2.95
CA THR A 90 7.14 10.61 -2.87
C THR A 90 7.14 9.08 -2.77
N PHE A 91 6.30 8.52 -1.90
CA PHE A 91 6.13 7.07 -1.70
C PHE A 91 4.67 6.64 -1.92
N SER A 92 4.47 5.40 -2.40
CA SER A 92 3.14 4.78 -2.47
C SER A 92 2.75 4.20 -1.12
N VAL A 93 1.64 4.68 -0.54
CA VAL A 93 1.16 4.28 0.79
C VAL A 93 -0.02 3.32 0.68
N TYR A 94 0.06 2.27 1.50
CA TYR A 94 -0.97 1.26 1.67
C TYR A 94 -1.28 1.05 3.15
N SER A 95 -2.49 0.59 3.45
CA SER A 95 -2.82 0.09 4.78
C SER A 95 -2.08 -1.21 5.04
N THR A 96 -1.40 -1.31 6.19
CA THR A 96 -0.66 -2.53 6.58
C THR A 96 -1.57 -3.77 6.59
N ASN A 97 -2.83 -3.62 7.00
CA ASN A 97 -3.78 -4.73 7.03
C ASN A 97 -4.11 -5.26 5.63
N LEU A 98 -4.31 -4.39 4.63
CA LEU A 98 -4.53 -4.81 3.25
C LEU A 98 -3.28 -5.43 2.64
N PHE A 99 -2.12 -4.84 2.92
CA PHE A 99 -0.86 -5.43 2.48
C PHE A 99 -0.66 -6.84 3.08
N ARG A 100 -0.96 -7.03 4.36
CA ARG A 100 -0.95 -8.35 5.00
C ARG A 100 -1.97 -9.31 4.37
N GLU A 101 -3.18 -8.82 4.06
CA GLU A 101 -4.20 -9.60 3.35
C GLU A 101 -3.69 -10.06 1.98
N LEU A 102 -3.03 -9.19 1.21
CA LEU A 102 -2.40 -9.54 -0.07
C LEU A 102 -1.44 -10.72 0.11
N LEU A 103 -0.54 -10.65 1.09
CA LEU A 103 0.45 -11.71 1.32
C LEU A 103 -0.22 -13.05 1.68
N LEU A 104 -1.26 -13.01 2.52
CA LEU A 104 -2.02 -14.20 2.92
C LEU A 104 -2.80 -14.80 1.75
N LYS A 105 -3.44 -13.97 0.92
CA LYS A 105 -4.21 -14.44 -0.26
C LYS A 105 -3.32 -14.96 -1.36
N GLY A 106 -2.17 -14.32 -1.58
CA GLY A 106 -1.18 -14.76 -2.55
C GLY A 106 -0.53 -16.09 -2.16
N ASN A 107 -0.22 -16.27 -0.87
CA ASN A 107 0.38 -17.49 -0.31
C ASN A 107 1.59 -18.01 -1.12
N MET A 108 2.42 -17.08 -1.59
CA MET A 108 3.65 -17.38 -2.35
C MET A 108 4.89 -17.12 -1.48
N PRO A 109 6.01 -17.82 -1.73
CA PRO A 109 7.25 -17.61 -0.99
C PRO A 109 7.84 -16.20 -1.19
N SER A 110 7.51 -15.55 -2.31
CA SER A 110 7.94 -14.21 -2.65
C SER A 110 6.77 -13.37 -3.17
N ALA A 111 6.86 -12.06 -2.94
CA ALA A 111 6.04 -11.05 -3.58
C ALA A 111 6.93 -10.09 -4.38
N PHE A 112 6.31 -9.32 -5.26
CA PHE A 112 7.01 -8.47 -6.22
C PHE A 112 6.56 -7.02 -6.05
N VAL A 113 7.51 -6.11 -5.86
CA VAL A 113 7.27 -4.67 -5.96
C VAL A 113 7.55 -4.27 -7.40
N GLU A 114 6.53 -3.78 -8.07
CA GLU A 114 6.50 -3.65 -9.53
C GLU A 114 6.25 -2.22 -9.95
N GLN A 115 7.11 -1.69 -10.83
CA GLN A 115 6.82 -0.45 -11.55
C GLN A 115 6.03 -0.80 -12.81
N ARG A 116 4.87 -0.18 -12.96
CA ARG A 116 4.10 -0.11 -14.22
C ARG A 116 4.21 1.31 -14.76
N ASN A 117 3.43 1.66 -15.79
CA ASN A 117 3.54 2.96 -16.45
C ASN A 117 3.58 4.14 -15.46
N GLU A 118 2.50 4.38 -14.72
CA GLU A 118 2.38 5.54 -13.82
C GLU A 118 2.32 5.15 -12.34
N VAL A 119 2.26 3.85 -12.04
CA VAL A 119 1.96 3.34 -10.69
C VAL A 119 2.95 2.29 -10.23
N LEU A 120 3.05 2.12 -8.91
CA LEU A 120 3.86 1.11 -8.26
C LEU A 120 2.94 0.12 -7.54
N THR A 121 2.86 -1.09 -8.07
CA THR A 121 2.00 -2.15 -7.57
C THR A 121 2.78 -3.15 -6.72
N ILE A 122 2.10 -3.87 -5.82
CA ILE A 122 2.68 -5.05 -5.16
C ILE A 122 1.90 -6.30 -5.54
N THR A 123 2.58 -7.29 -6.12
CA THR A 123 1.95 -8.52 -6.60
C THR A 123 2.41 -9.74 -5.79
N CYS A 124 1.47 -10.57 -5.33
CA CYS A 124 1.75 -11.84 -4.68
C CYS A 124 0.81 -12.92 -5.24
N GLY A 125 1.39 -13.91 -5.94
CA GLY A 125 0.60 -14.91 -6.67
C GLY A 125 -0.24 -14.26 -7.78
N ASN A 126 -1.55 -14.51 -7.76
CA ASN A 126 -2.50 -13.99 -8.76
C ASN A 126 -3.15 -12.65 -8.36
N TYR A 127 -2.69 -12.05 -7.26
CA TYR A 127 -3.28 -10.84 -6.69
C TYR A 127 -2.28 -9.68 -6.74
N THR A 128 -2.79 -8.49 -6.98
CA THR A 128 -2.03 -7.25 -7.04
C THR A 128 -2.70 -6.21 -6.17
N LEU A 129 -1.91 -5.54 -5.33
CA LEU A 129 -2.30 -4.38 -4.53
C LEU A 129 -1.88 -3.11 -5.26
N GLU A 130 -2.85 -2.21 -5.43
CA GLU A 130 -2.66 -0.87 -6.00
C GLU A 130 -3.70 0.08 -5.38
N PHE A 131 -3.96 1.23 -6.00
CA PHE A 131 -4.76 2.34 -5.51
C PHE A 131 -4.11 2.98 -4.28
N ALA A 132 -2.78 3.09 -4.34
CA ALA A 132 -1.99 3.77 -3.33
C ALA A 132 -2.40 5.24 -3.19
N ILE A 133 -2.29 5.75 -1.98
CA ILE A 133 -2.17 7.20 -1.78
C ILE A 133 -0.70 7.56 -1.89
N LEU A 134 -0.39 8.59 -2.67
CA LEU A 134 0.97 9.11 -2.74
C LEU A 134 1.25 9.94 -1.47
N CYS A 135 2.25 9.54 -0.67
CA CYS A 135 2.77 10.34 0.43
C CYS A 135 3.88 11.26 -0.08
N PRO A 136 3.63 12.57 -0.18
CA PRO A 136 4.68 13.56 -0.48
C PRO A 136 5.62 13.71 0.74
N PRO A 137 6.58 14.64 0.71
CA PRO A 137 7.56 14.83 1.80
C PRO A 137 6.96 14.92 3.20
N ILE A 138 5.77 15.52 3.30
CA ILE A 138 5.01 15.66 4.53
C ILE A 138 3.69 14.90 4.36
N CYS A 139 3.53 13.81 5.10
CA CYS A 139 2.28 13.05 5.21
C CYS A 139 2.09 12.59 6.66
N PHE A 140 0.83 12.53 7.10
CA PHE A 140 0.44 12.20 8.48
C PHE A 140 -0.30 10.86 8.53
#